data_AF-A0A256XI80-F1
#
_entry.id   AF-A0A256XI80-F1
#
_cell.length_a   1.000
_cell.length_b   1.000
_cell.length_c   1.000
_cell.angle_alpha   90.00
_cell.angle_beta   90.00
_cell.angle_gamma   90.00
#
_symmetry.space_group_name_H-M   'P 1'
#
loop_
_entity.id
_entity.type
_entity.pdbx_description
1 polymer ?
#
loop_
_entity_poly.entity_id
_entity_poly.type
_entity_poly.pdbx_seq_one_letter_code
_entity_poly.pdbx_strand_id
1 'polypeptide(L)'
;MIEIKGIEKTTLSIEEAKRAIEAANTIASEMNYKIPEYLVVIFVEEKLYEKTKNTSPDYIEVEEGILVYNGSSIIIRCDYLSIKLLEKLLLGLLIAFYYNTFMDYGIELSKKILKDRFFSITGPFYRS
;
A
#
# COMPACT_ATOMS: atom_id res chain seq x y z
N MET A 1 14.23 -0.46 1.74
CA MET A 1 13.81 0.21 2.99
C MET A 1 12.46 0.85 2.74
N ILE A 2 11.46 0.53 3.56
CA ILE A 2 10.11 1.12 3.45
C ILE A 2 9.90 2.06 4.62
N GLU A 3 9.71 3.34 4.34
CA GLU A 3 9.46 4.38 5.33
C GLU A 3 7.96 4.67 5.41
N ILE A 4 7.42 4.78 6.63
CA ILE A 4 6.02 5.12 6.87
C ILE A 4 5.94 6.51 7.49
N LYS A 5 5.09 7.39 6.93
CA LYS A 5 4.81 8.75 7.42
C LYS A 5 3.32 8.95 7.64
N GLY A 6 2.95 9.74 8.65
CA GLY A 6 1.56 10.13 8.88
C GLY A 6 0.69 9.06 9.53
N ILE A 7 1.27 7.94 9.97
CA ILE A 7 0.51 6.84 10.59
C ILE A 7 -0.19 7.27 11.89
N GLU A 8 0.38 8.25 12.59
CA GLU A 8 -0.20 8.88 13.78
C GLU A 8 -1.55 9.58 13.53
N LYS A 9 -1.89 9.81 12.26
CA LYS A 9 -3.19 10.38 11.82
C LYS A 9 -4.24 9.31 11.55
N THR A 10 -3.91 8.05 11.76
CA THR A 10 -4.75 6.90 11.43
C THR A 10 -5.09 6.09 12.68
N THR A 11 -6.03 5.16 12.56
CA THR A 11 -6.32 4.15 13.59
C THR A 11 -5.43 2.91 13.48
N LEU A 12 -4.48 2.89 12.54
CA LEU A 12 -3.56 1.78 12.30
C LEU A 12 -2.32 1.92 13.19
N SER A 13 -1.96 0.87 13.92
CA SER A 13 -0.71 0.86 14.69
C SER A 13 0.51 0.65 13.79
N ILE A 14 1.68 1.11 14.26
CA ILE A 14 2.94 0.93 13.53
C ILE A 14 3.33 -0.55 13.43
N GLU A 15 2.99 -1.36 14.42
CA GLU A 15 3.19 -2.81 14.41
C GLU A 15 2.36 -3.49 13.33
N GLU A 16 1.09 -3.10 13.17
CA GLU A 16 0.22 -3.63 12.13
C GLU A 16 0.74 -3.25 10.73
N ALA A 17 1.17 -2.01 10.54
CA ALA A 17 1.74 -1.56 9.27
C ALA A 17 3.04 -2.31 8.92
N LYS A 18 3.91 -2.56 9.91
CA LYS A 18 5.14 -3.36 9.72
C LYS A 18 4.83 -4.80 9.32
N ARG A 19 3.88 -5.46 9.98
CA ARG A 19 3.44 -6.81 9.62
C ARG A 19 2.85 -6.86 8.20
N ALA A 20 2.10 -5.83 7.81
CA ALA A 20 1.59 -5.72 6.45
C ALA A 20 2.72 -5.61 5.41
N ILE A 21 3.77 -4.84 5.72
CA ILE A 21 4.97 -4.76 4.88
C ILE A 21 5.67 -6.11 4.76
N GLU A 22 5.86 -6.84 5.87
CA GLU A 22 6.47 -8.17 5.87
C GLU A 22 5.68 -9.17 5.02
N ALA A 23 4.34 -9.14 5.14
CA ALA A 23 3.47 -9.96 4.31
C ALA A 23 3.57 -9.60 2.82
N ALA A 24 3.58 -8.30 2.48
CA ALA A 24 3.75 -7.85 1.11
C ALA A 24 5.11 -8.28 0.53
N ASN A 25 6.19 -8.20 1.32
CA ASN A 25 7.53 -8.64 0.91
C ASN A 25 7.59 -10.15 0.67
N THR A 26 6.88 -10.93 1.48
CA THR A 26 6.78 -12.39 1.32
C THR A 26 6.09 -12.73 0.00
N ILE A 27 4.95 -12.08 -0.27
CA ILE A 27 4.21 -12.24 -1.53
C ILE A 27 5.08 -11.81 -2.72
N ALA A 28 5.76 -10.67 -2.63
CA ALA A 28 6.66 -10.20 -3.66
C ALA A 28 7.76 -11.24 -3.98
N SER A 29 8.35 -11.82 -2.94
CA SER A 29 9.40 -12.84 -3.09
C SER A 29 8.88 -14.11 -3.77
N GLU A 30 7.71 -14.61 -3.36
CA GLU A 30 7.06 -15.76 -4.00
C GLU A 30 6.73 -15.52 -5.48
N MET A 31 6.39 -14.28 -5.82
CA MET A 31 6.02 -13.87 -7.17
C MET A 31 7.20 -13.39 -8.03
N ASN A 32 8.42 -13.39 -7.47
CA ASN A 32 9.63 -12.84 -8.08
C ASN A 32 9.51 -11.35 -8.45
N TYR A 33 8.79 -10.57 -7.66
CA TYR A 33 8.71 -9.13 -7.82
C TYR A 33 9.92 -8.44 -7.18
N LYS A 34 10.41 -7.40 -7.83
CA LYS A 34 11.44 -6.50 -7.32
C LYS A 34 10.85 -5.63 -6.22
N ILE A 35 11.37 -5.80 -5.00
CA ILE A 35 11.12 -4.89 -3.89
C ILE A 35 12.05 -3.68 -4.07
N PRO A 36 11.54 -2.45 -4.11
CA PRO A 36 12.35 -1.25 -4.28
C PRO A 36 13.32 -1.05 -3.12
N GLU A 37 14.51 -0.53 -3.43
CA GLU A 37 15.53 -0.19 -2.44
C GLU A 37 15.04 0.87 -1.45
N TYR A 38 14.17 1.78 -1.91
CA TYR A 38 13.51 2.78 -1.09
C TYR A 38 12.09 3.02 -1.55
N LEU A 39 11.13 3.01 -0.61
CA LEU A 39 9.73 3.33 -0.86
C LEU A 39 9.14 4.08 0.33
N VAL A 40 8.35 5.12 0.06
CA VAL A 40 7.69 5.92 1.11
C VAL A 40 6.18 5.70 1.08
N VAL A 41 5.61 5.29 2.20
CA VAL A 41 4.17 5.24 2.44
C VAL A 41 3.76 6.47 3.24
N ILE A 42 2.81 7.25 2.75
CA ILE A 42 2.36 8.50 3.37
C ILE A 42 0.85 8.43 3.61
N PHE A 43 0.45 8.48 4.88
CA PHE A 43 -0.95 8.64 5.25
C PHE A 43 -1.32 10.13 5.32
N VAL A 44 -2.39 10.52 4.63
CA VAL A 44 -2.80 11.92 4.49
C VAL A 44 -4.29 12.10 4.68
N GLU A 45 -4.69 13.28 5.14
CA GLU A 45 -6.10 13.69 5.18
C GLU A 45 -6.66 13.89 3.77
N GLU A 46 -7.98 13.72 3.64
CA GLU A 46 -8.72 13.83 2.37
C GLU A 46 -8.36 15.10 1.57
N LYS A 47 -8.29 16.26 2.24
CA LYS A 47 -7.97 17.53 1.59
C LYS A 47 -6.61 17.50 0.90
N LEU A 48 -5.61 16.86 1.50
CA LEU A 48 -4.27 16.75 0.91
C LEU A 48 -4.24 15.66 -0.17
N TYR A 49 -4.95 14.55 0.02
CA TYR A 49 -5.13 13.51 -0.99
C TYR A 49 -5.67 14.09 -2.30
N GLU A 50 -6.82 14.77 -2.22
CA GLU A 50 -7.48 15.37 -3.39
C GLU A 50 -6.61 16.45 -4.03
N LYS A 51 -5.89 17.25 -3.23
CA LYS A 51 -4.93 18.20 -3.78
C LYS A 51 -3.85 17.50 -4.60
N THR A 52 -3.22 16.44 -4.07
CA THR A 52 -2.17 15.71 -4.79
C THR A 52 -2.71 15.07 -6.06
N LYS A 53 -3.86 14.39 -5.98
CA LYS A 53 -4.55 13.79 -7.14
C LYS A 53 -4.79 14.78 -8.27
N ASN A 54 -5.21 16.00 -7.94
CA ASN A 54 -5.57 17.02 -8.94
C ASN A 54 -4.38 17.87 -9.44
N THR A 55 -3.27 17.92 -8.69
CA THR A 55 -2.14 18.81 -8.99
C THR A 55 -0.85 18.10 -9.37
N SER A 56 -0.77 16.78 -9.20
CA SER A 56 0.42 15.98 -9.47
C SER A 56 0.09 14.86 -10.46
N PRO A 57 0.24 15.08 -11.78
CA PRO A 57 -0.19 14.14 -12.81
C PRO A 57 0.56 12.81 -12.78
N ASP A 58 1.74 12.76 -12.15
CA ASP A 58 2.53 11.55 -12.05
C ASP A 58 2.03 10.56 -10.98
N TYR A 59 1.17 11.02 -10.07
CA TYR A 59 0.53 10.15 -9.09
C TYR A 59 -0.70 9.50 -9.74
N ILE A 60 -0.64 8.19 -9.91
CA ILE A 60 -1.73 7.41 -10.48
C ILE A 60 -2.64 6.91 -9.37
N GLU A 61 -3.94 7.20 -9.49
CA GLU A 61 -4.95 6.59 -8.61
C GLU A 61 -5.19 5.14 -9.03
N VAL A 62 -4.78 4.22 -8.17
CA VAL A 62 -4.83 2.78 -8.43
C VAL A 62 -6.07 2.13 -7.81
N GLU A 63 -6.59 2.76 -6.77
CA GLU A 63 -7.91 2.53 -6.21
C GLU A 63 -8.32 3.77 -5.42
N GLU A 64 -9.63 3.96 -5.17
CA GLU A 64 -10.11 5.03 -4.31
C GLU A 64 -9.31 5.10 -2.99
N GLY A 65 -8.73 6.27 -2.73
CA GLY A 65 -7.89 6.54 -1.57
C GLY A 65 -6.45 6.04 -1.64
N ILE A 66 -5.97 5.56 -2.79
CA ILE A 66 -4.56 5.16 -3.01
C ILE A 66 -4.01 5.86 -4.26
N LEU A 67 -2.95 6.63 -4.08
CA LEU A 67 -2.12 7.13 -5.18
C LEU A 67 -0.74 6.45 -5.14
N VAL A 68 -0.19 6.11 -6.30
CA VAL A 68 1.16 5.55 -6.43
C VAL A 68 1.96 6.36 -7.44
N TYR A 69 3.22 6.66 -7.13
CA TYR A 69 4.15 7.35 -8.03
C TYR A 69 5.31 6.43 -8.41
N ASN A 70 5.20 5.83 -9.60
CA ASN A 70 6.25 5.02 -10.24
C ASN A 70 6.91 3.99 -9.31
N GLY A 71 6.13 3.42 -8.38
CA GLY A 71 6.62 2.44 -7.40
C GLY A 71 7.58 2.97 -6.32
N SER A 72 7.76 4.29 -6.20
CA SER A 72 8.66 4.92 -5.23
C SER A 72 7.94 5.56 -4.03
N SER A 73 6.68 5.95 -4.21
CA SER A 73 5.83 6.42 -3.12
C SER A 73 4.39 5.96 -3.26
N ILE A 74 3.74 5.82 -2.11
CA ILE A 74 2.33 5.46 -1.96
C ILE A 74 1.69 6.49 -1.03
N ILE A 75 0.57 7.08 -1.45
CA ILE A 75 -0.24 7.97 -0.63
C ILE A 75 -1.57 7.28 -0.33
N ILE A 76 -1.95 7.25 0.95
CA ILE A 76 -3.19 6.60 1.41
C ILE A 76 -4.03 7.60 2.22
N ARG A 77 -5.32 7.71 1.90
CA ARG A 77 -6.26 8.54 2.67
C ARG A 77 -6.45 7.95 4.08
N CYS A 78 -6.43 8.78 5.12
CA CYS A 78 -6.43 8.32 6.52
C CYS A 78 -7.81 8.10 7.15
N ASP A 79 -8.90 8.45 6.46
CA ASP A 79 -10.29 8.43 6.95
C ASP A 79 -10.95 7.04 6.96
N TYR A 80 -10.19 6.00 6.64
CA TYR A 80 -10.65 4.62 6.64
C TYR A 80 -10.50 3.94 8.01
N LEU A 81 -11.34 2.93 8.28
CA LEU A 81 -11.16 2.01 9.41
C LEU A 81 -9.84 1.23 9.30
N SER A 82 -9.26 0.80 10.43
CA SER A 82 -7.95 0.12 10.47
C SER A 82 -7.82 -1.06 9.51
N ILE A 83 -8.84 -1.93 9.42
CA ILE A 83 -8.81 -3.07 8.50
C ILE A 83 -8.77 -2.65 7.03
N LYS A 84 -9.46 -1.56 6.70
CA LYS A 84 -9.46 -1.00 5.35
C LYS A 84 -8.14 -0.29 5.06
N LEU A 85 -7.55 0.40 6.04
CA LEU A 85 -6.19 0.95 5.92
C LEU A 85 -5.15 -0.14 5.66
N LEU A 86 -5.25 -1.29 6.34
CA LEU A 86 -4.40 -2.46 6.08
C LEU A 86 -4.55 -2.97 4.64
N GLU A 87 -5.79 -3.11 4.17
CA GLU A 87 -6.09 -3.51 2.79
C GLU A 87 -5.48 -2.53 1.77
N LYS A 88 -5.67 -1.22 2.00
CA LYS A 88 -5.13 -0.16 1.13
C LYS A 88 -3.60 -0.14 1.14
N LEU A 89 -2.98 -0.35 2.31
CA LEU A 89 -1.53 -0.46 2.46
C LEU A 89 -0.98 -1.64 1.67
N LEU A 90 -1.55 -2.83 1.86
CA LEU A 90 -1.13 -4.03 1.13
C LEU A 90 -1.30 -3.86 -0.37
N LEU A 91 -2.44 -3.33 -0.82
CA LEU A 91 -2.69 -3.09 -2.24
C LEU A 91 -1.66 -2.14 -2.85
N GLY A 92 -1.41 -1.00 -2.19
CA GLY A 92 -0.42 -0.03 -2.63
C GLY A 92 0.98 -0.64 -2.73
N LEU A 93 1.39 -1.44 -1.75
CA LEU A 93 2.69 -2.12 -1.74
C LEU A 93 2.83 -3.11 -2.89
N LEU A 94 1.82 -3.98 -3.10
CA LEU A 94 1.83 -4.95 -4.19
C LEU A 94 1.94 -4.28 -5.55
N ILE A 95 1.20 -3.18 -5.75
CA ILE A 95 1.24 -2.40 -6.99
C ILE A 95 2.61 -1.73 -7.17
N ALA A 96 3.17 -1.15 -6.12
CA ALA A 96 4.50 -0.55 -6.20
C ALA A 96 5.58 -1.58 -6.54
N PHE A 97 5.52 -2.78 -5.97
CA PHE A 97 6.45 -3.87 -6.26
C PHE A 97 6.28 -4.40 -7.69
N TYR A 98 5.04 -4.54 -8.14
CA TYR A 98 4.73 -4.91 -9.52
C TYR A 98 5.31 -3.88 -10.50
N TYR A 99 5.12 -2.58 -10.24
CA TYR A 99 5.69 -1.51 -11.06
C TYR A 99 7.21 -1.56 -11.13
N ASN A 100 7.90 -1.76 -10.00
CA ASN A 100 9.37 -1.90 -10.00
C ASN A 100 9.87 -3.12 -10.78
N THR A 101 9.01 -4.10 -11.04
CA THR A 101 9.34 -5.31 -11.79
C THR A 101 9.07 -5.15 -13.28
N PHE A 102 7.91 -4.61 -13.64
CA PHE A 102 7.38 -4.64 -15.01
C PHE A 102 7.17 -3.27 -15.65
N MET A 103 7.36 -2.18 -14.90
CA MET A 103 7.08 -0.80 -15.34
C MET A 103 5.61 -0.58 -15.75
N ASP A 104 4.70 -1.33 -15.13
CA ASP A 104 3.25 -1.25 -15.27
C ASP A 104 2.59 -1.30 -13.88
N TYR A 105 1.36 -0.83 -13.71
CA TYR A 105 0.72 -0.78 -12.38
C TYR A 105 0.02 -2.09 -11.99
N GLY A 106 -0.29 -3.00 -12.92
CA GLY A 106 -0.79 -4.34 -12.60
C GLY A 106 -1.99 -4.37 -11.63
N ILE A 107 -2.87 -3.37 -11.70
CA ILE A 107 -3.89 -3.07 -10.67
C ILE A 107 -4.79 -4.29 -10.44
N GLU A 108 -5.34 -4.86 -11.51
CA GLU A 108 -6.28 -5.99 -11.43
C GLU A 108 -5.63 -7.26 -10.85
N LEU A 109 -4.38 -7.53 -11.24
CA LEU A 109 -3.64 -8.66 -10.69
C LEU A 109 -3.36 -8.47 -9.20
N SER A 110 -2.94 -7.26 -8.79
CA SER A 110 -2.67 -6.93 -7.40
C SER A 110 -3.93 -7.05 -6.52
N LYS A 111 -5.08 -6.59 -7.03
CA LYS A 111 -6.38 -6.77 -6.37
C LYS A 111 -6.75 -8.24 -6.22
N LYS A 112 -6.51 -9.05 -7.26
CA LYS A 112 -6.76 -10.49 -7.22
C LYS A 112 -5.91 -11.20 -6.17
N ILE A 113 -4.59 -10.93 -6.16
CA ILE A 113 -3.66 -11.49 -5.17
C ILE A 113 -4.09 -11.11 -3.75
N LEU A 114 -4.41 -9.83 -3.55
CA LEU A 114 -4.85 -9.34 -2.26
C LEU A 114 -6.13 -10.07 -1.82
N LYS A 115 -7.14 -10.17 -2.67
CA LYS A 115 -8.40 -10.86 -2.36
C LYS A 115 -8.17 -12.34 -1.99
N ASP A 116 -7.31 -13.04 -2.74
CA ASP A 116 -7.04 -14.46 -2.52
C ASP A 116 -6.26 -14.70 -1.21
N ARG A 117 -5.45 -13.72 -0.77
CA ARG A 117 -4.55 -13.88 0.37
C ARG A 117 -4.92 -13.05 1.59
N PHE A 118 -5.90 -12.15 1.51
CA PHE A 118 -6.18 -11.16 2.55
C PHE A 118 -6.38 -11.80 3.92
N PHE A 119 -7.18 -12.86 4.02
CA PHE A 119 -7.42 -13.57 5.29
C PHE A 119 -6.19 -14.31 5.82
N SER A 120 -5.31 -14.81 4.95
CA SER A 120 -4.05 -15.41 5.38
C SER A 120 -3.09 -14.35 5.92
N ILE A 121 -3.15 -13.14 5.36
CA ILE A 121 -2.34 -11.99 5.77
C ILE A 121 -2.89 -11.42 7.08
N THR A 122 -4.20 -11.19 7.19
CA THR A 122 -4.83 -10.55 8.35
C THR A 122 -5.22 -11.52 9.47
N GLY A 123 -5.31 -12.82 9.22
CA GLY A 123 -5.64 -13.84 10.22
C GLY A 123 -4.78 -13.81 11.49
N PRO A 124 -3.46 -13.61 11.40
CA PRO A 124 -2.59 -13.41 12.57
C PRO A 124 -2.85 -12.11 13.35
N PHE A 125 -3.53 -11.11 12.76
CA PHE A 125 -3.82 -9.82 13.39
C PHE A 125 -5.02 -9.89 14.35
N TYR A 126 -5.87 -10.92 14.23
CA TYR A 126 -7.07 -11.10 15.05
C TYR A 126 -6.93 -12.17 16.15
N ARG A 127 -5.75 -12.76 16.31
CA ARG A 127 -5.47 -13.84 17.29
C ARG A 127 -4.65 -13.40 18.50
N SER A 128 -4.43 -12.10 18.68
CA SER A 128 -3.69 -11.52 19.81
C SER A 128 -4.61 -10.77 20.76
#